data_AF-A0A7Z0QPJ6-F1
#
_entry.id   AF-A0A7Z0QPJ6-F1
#
_cell.length_a   1.000
_cell.length_b   1.000
_cell.length_c   1.000
_cell.angle_alpha   90.00
_cell.angle_beta   90.00
_cell.angle_gamma   90.00
#
_symmetry.space_group_name_H-M   'P 1'
#
loop_
_entity.id
_entity.type
_entity.pdbx_description
1 polymer ?
#
loop_
_entity_poly.entity_id
_entity_poly.type
_entity_poly.pdbx_seq_one_letter_code
_entity_poly.pdbx_strand_id
1 'polypeptide(L)' 'MSAPDRRGLLQRDHEGLSIRRQCQLLGVARSSVYRPPRPANDNDLELMRRIDQLFTAWPSWARGG' A
#
# COMPACT_ATOMS: atom_id res chain seq x y z
N MET A 1 -13.44 0.45 1.86
CA MET A 1 -12.49 1.12 2.78
C MET A 1 -11.08 0.92 2.28
N SER A 2 -10.29 2.00 2.21
CA SER A 2 -8.89 1.94 1.79
C SER A 2 -8.02 1.24 2.85
N ALA A 3 -6.79 0.86 2.49
CA ALA A 3 -5.80 0.39 3.46
C ALA A 3 -5.50 1.43 4.58
N PRO A 4 -5.32 2.73 4.30
CA PRO A 4 -5.19 3.74 5.35
C PRO A 4 -6.40 3.82 6.28
N ASP A 5 -7.63 3.75 5.75
CA ASP A 5 -8.84 3.82 6.58
C ASP A 5 -8.88 2.67 7.59
N ARG A 6 -8.55 1.45 7.13
CA ARG A 6 -8.52 0.27 8.00
C ARG A 6 -7.41 0.34 9.06
N ARG A 7 -6.27 0.97 8.76
CA ARG A 7 -5.21 1.23 9.75
C ARG A 7 -5.66 2.22 10.82
N GLY A 8 -6.46 3.22 10.46
CA GLY A 8 -7.01 4.20 11.40
C GLY A 8 -7.91 3.60 12.47
N LEU A 9 -8.44 2.39 12.25
CA LEU A 9 -9.24 1.66 13.23
C LEU A 9 -8.43 0.89 14.27
N LEU A 10 -7.09 0.85 14.15
CA LEU A 10 -6.24 0.15 15.11
C LEU A 10 -6.17 0.90 16.45
N GLN A 11 -6.39 0.18 17.54
CA GLN A 11 -6.31 0.69 18.91
C GLN A 11 -5.10 0.09 19.61
N ARG A 12 -4.08 0.90 19.89
CA ARG A 12 -2.83 0.42 20.52
C ARG A 12 -3.02 -0.04 21.96
N ASP A 13 -3.97 0.58 22.67
CA ASP A 13 -4.21 0.34 24.10
C ASP A 13 -5.42 -0.57 24.34
N HIS A 14 -5.83 -1.36 23.33
CA HIS A 14 -6.97 -2.25 23.47
C HIS A 14 -6.65 -3.42 24.42
N GLU A 15 -7.27 -3.42 25.59
CA GLU A 15 -6.99 -4.36 26.69
C GLU A 15 -7.16 -5.84 26.29
N GLY A 16 -8.15 -6.16 25.46
CA GLY A 16 -8.45 -7.54 25.05
C GLY A 16 -7.83 -8.02 23.73
N LEU A 17 -7.20 -7.15 22.93
CA LEU A 17 -6.78 -7.50 21.56
C LEU A 17 -5.42 -6.89 21.22
N SER A 18 -4.43 -7.75 21.03
CA SER A 18 -3.13 -7.31 20.51
C SER A 18 -3.26 -6.66 19.12
N ILE A 19 -2.37 -5.72 18.81
CA ILE A 19 -2.24 -5.13 17.47
C ILE A 19 -2.17 -6.20 16.37
N ARG A 20 -1.49 -7.32 16.64
CA ARG A 20 -1.42 -8.45 15.68
C ARG A 20 -2.80 -9.01 15.36
N ARG A 21 -3.66 -9.20 16.36
CA ARG A 21 -5.01 -9.73 16.16
C ARG A 21 -5.90 -8.72 15.45
N GLN A 22 -5.80 -7.44 15.82
CA GLN A 22 -6.52 -6.37 15.13
C GLN A 22 -6.11 -6.26 13.65
N CYS A 23 -4.81 -6.39 13.33
CA CYS A 23 -4.31 -6.42 11.96
C CYS A 23 -4.94 -7.56 11.14
N GLN A 24 -5.05 -8.76 11.72
CA GLN A 24 -5.69 -9.90 11.05
C GLN A 24 -7.17 -9.64 10.79
N LEU A 25 -7.90 -9.11 11.78
CA LEU A 25 -9.34 -8.82 11.65
C LEU A 25 -9.61 -7.72 10.62
N LEU A 26 -8.75 -6.70 10.57
CA LEU A 26 -8.89 -5.56 9.65
C LEU A 26 -8.25 -5.83 8.28
N GLY A 27 -7.61 -6.99 8.06
CA GLY A 27 -6.89 -7.30 6.82
C GLY A 27 -5.74 -6.34 6.52
N VAL A 28 -5.08 -5.84 7.57
CA VAL A 28 -3.96 -4.89 7.48
C VAL A 28 -2.64 -5.64 7.65
N ALA A 29 -1.67 -5.36 6.78
CA ALA A 29 -0.32 -5.89 6.97
C ALA A 29 0.32 -5.28 8.21
N ARG A 30 0.76 -6.11 9.17
CA ARG A 30 1.38 -5.64 10.42
C ARG A 30 2.59 -4.73 10.20
N SER A 31 3.39 -4.98 9.17
CA SER A 31 4.53 -4.13 8.80
C SER A 31 4.12 -2.69 8.47
N SER A 32 2.93 -2.51 7.89
CA SER A 32 2.40 -1.18 7.55
C SER A 32 1.91 -0.37 8.75
N VAL A 33 1.80 -0.97 9.94
CA VAL A 33 1.44 -0.29 11.18
C VAL A 33 2.61 0.49 11.77
N TYR A 34 3.82 -0.04 11.60
CA TYR A 34 5.05 0.55 12.13
C TYR A 34 5.78 1.38 11.09
N ARG A 35 5.53 1.14 9.80
CA ARG A 35 6.11 1.95 8.72
C ARG A 35 5.25 3.19 8.49
N PRO A 36 5.81 4.41 8.61
CA PRO A 36 5.06 5.60 8.25
C PRO A 36 4.65 5.53 6.77
N PRO A 37 3.48 6.09 6.39
CA PRO A 37 3.14 6.25 4.99
C PRO A 37 4.26 7.07 4.33
N ARG A 38 4.82 6.54 3.24
CA ARG A 38 5.75 7.32 2.42
C ARG A 38 4.93 8.48 1.84
N PRO A 39 5.40 9.74 1.95
CA PRO A 39 4.74 10.84 1.27
C PRO A 39 4.63 10.51 -0.21
N ALA A 40 3.53 10.95 -0.84
CA ALA A 40 3.44 10.91 -2.29
C ALA A 40 4.67 11.67 -2.84
N ASN A 41 5.45 11.00 -3.67
CA ASN A 41 6.64 11.55 -4.28
C ASN A 41 6.30 11.84 -5.74
N ASP A 42 6.39 13.10 -6.14
CA ASP A 42 6.11 13.49 -7.53
C ASP A 42 7.04 12.76 -8.52
N ASN A 43 8.26 12.42 -8.08
CA ASN A 43 9.17 11.59 -8.88
C ASN A 43 8.66 10.15 -9.05
N ASP A 44 7.96 9.58 -8.06
CA ASP A 44 7.37 8.24 -8.17
C ASP A 44 6.19 8.29 -9.15
N LEU A 45 5.38 9.36 -9.11
CA LEU A 45 4.27 9.55 -10.06
C LEU A 45 4.76 9.72 -11.48
N GLU A 46 5.80 10.54 -11.69
CA GLU A 46 6.42 10.74 -13.00
C GLU A 46 7.04 9.44 -13.52
N LEU A 47 7.70 8.67 -12.64
CA LEU A 47 8.21 7.36 -12.98
C LEU A 47 7.09 6.40 -13.41
N MET A 48 5.98 6.35 -12.66
CA MET A 48 4.82 5.53 -13.02
C MET A 48 4.24 5.94 -14.38
N ARG A 49 4.10 7.24 -14.65
CA ARG A 49 3.65 7.76 -15.95
C ARG A 49 4.59 7.35 -17.08
N ARG A 50 5.89 7.42 -16.87
CA ARG A 50 6.88 7.05 -17.88
C ARG A 50 6.87 5.54 -18.17
N ILE A 51 6.66 4.73 -17.13
CA ILE A 51 6.47 3.28 -17.28
C ILE A 51 5.21 2.99 -18.11
N ASP A 52 4.09 3.63 -17.77
CA ASP A 52 2.82 3.48 -18.50
C ASP A 52 2.93 3.91 -19.97
N GLN A 53 3.59 5.04 -20.24
CA GLN A 53 3.89 5.51 -21.59
C GLN A 53 4.75 4.50 -22.38
N LEU A 54 5.77 3.91 -21.75
CA LEU A 54 6.62 2.93 -22.40
C LEU A 54 5.84 1.65 -22.76
N PHE A 55 5.01 1.14 -21.85
CA PHE A 55 4.18 -0.03 -22.12
C PHE A 55 3.05 0.24 -23.13
N THR A 56 2.49 1.44 -23.14
CA THR A 56 1.49 1.87 -24.12
C THR A 56 2.10 2.04 -25.52
N ALA A 57 3.31 2.61 -25.60
CA ALA A 57 4.01 2.79 -26.86
C ALA A 57 4.54 1.47 -27.45
N TRP A 58 4.85 0.48 -26.60
CA TRP A 58 5.45 -0.79 -27.01
C TRP A 58 4.68 -2.00 -26.45
N PRO A 59 3.44 -2.23 -26.89
CA PRO A 59 2.56 -3.26 -26.32
C PRO A 59 3.05 -4.70 -26.56
N SER A 60 3.99 -4.93 -27.47
CA SER A 60 4.65 -6.23 -27.66
C SER A 60 5.63 -6.57 -26.53
N TRP A 61 6.21 -5.57 -25.85
CA TRP A 61 7.13 -5.76 -24.71
C TRP A 61 6.38 -6.19 -23.43
N ALA A 62 5.11 -5.79 -23.29
CA ALA A 62 4.23 -6.23 -22.20
C ALA A 62 3.75 -7.69 -22.33
N ARG A 63 3.86 -8.31 -23.52
CA ARG A 63 3.27 -9.61 -23.85
C ARG A 63 4.28 -10.73 -24.11
N GLY A 64 5.55 -10.55 -23.74
CA GLY A 64 6.63 -11.50 -24.04
C GLY A 64 7.38 -11.98 -22.81
N GLY A 65 7.07 -13.20 -22.37
CA GLY A 65 7.70 -13.98 -21.30
C GLY A 65 6.84 -15.17 -20.97
#